data_AF-U9T574-F1
#
_entry.id   AF-U9T574-F1
#
_cell.length_a   1.000
_cell.length_b   1.000
_cell.length_c   1.000
_cell.angle_alpha   90.00
_cell.angle_beta   90.00
_cell.angle_gamma   90.00
#
_symmetry.space_group_name_H-M   'P 1'
#
loop_
_entity.id
_entity.type
_entity.pdbx_description
1 polymer ?
#
loop_
_entity_poly.entity_id
_entity_poly.type
_entity_poly.pdbx_seq_one_letter_code
_entity_poly.pdbx_strand_id
1 'polypeptide(L)'
;MDDLPKVEEGVNDVEDENQVDTSEESEEDRPKINKTAFHEAHKSIPDSSKMRLSTGKIVEDVLFDFCRNMDYEHHAHSYIIDCDDAEIKSLYTETEWKELIKDRLGLPINPAHIAKELSKYAKKTLRELRQIVMTPYLQDDIEYDAQQHYDMEWIQTSLRTLTNLYENTDHPLARSHYEDWFTVALFGSCIDFCMRYAVRN
;
A
#
# COMPACT_ATOMS: atom_id res chain seq x y z
N MET A 1 -47.67 -2.41 -38.99
CA MET A 1 -48.38 -2.39 -37.69
C MET A 1 -47.59 -3.38 -36.89
N ASP A 2 -46.46 -2.90 -36.38
CA ASP A 2 -45.36 -3.75 -35.93
C ASP A 2 -45.51 -3.98 -34.43
N ASP A 3 -45.61 -5.25 -34.06
CA ASP A 3 -45.75 -5.72 -32.69
C ASP A 3 -44.49 -5.42 -31.87
N LEU A 4 -44.69 -4.71 -30.76
CA LEU A 4 -43.72 -4.56 -29.68
C LEU A 4 -43.60 -5.88 -28.91
N PRO A 5 -42.38 -6.40 -28.65
CA PRO A 5 -42.19 -7.38 -27.60
C PRO A 5 -42.07 -6.70 -26.22
N LYS A 6 -42.81 -7.28 -25.26
CA LYS A 6 -42.85 -6.94 -23.84
C LYS A 6 -41.49 -7.19 -23.18
N VAL A 7 -41.09 -6.25 -22.31
CA VAL A 7 -39.96 -6.39 -21.37
C VAL A 7 -40.44 -7.19 -20.17
N GLU A 8 -39.81 -8.34 -19.91
CA GLU A 8 -39.89 -9.02 -18.61
C GLU A 8 -38.72 -8.52 -17.75
N GLU A 9 -39.04 -7.90 -16.62
CA GLU A 9 -38.09 -7.52 -15.57
C GLU A 9 -37.67 -8.77 -14.81
N GLY A 10 -36.46 -9.26 -15.10
CA GLY A 10 -35.76 -10.23 -14.26
C GLY A 10 -34.87 -9.50 -13.27
N VAL A 11 -35.30 -9.45 -12.01
CA VAL A 11 -34.43 -9.12 -10.86
C VAL A 11 -33.44 -10.28 -10.72
N ASN A 12 -32.17 -10.05 -11.07
CA ASN A 12 -31.09 -10.94 -10.71
C ASN A 12 -30.30 -10.29 -9.59
N ASP A 13 -30.44 -10.88 -8.41
CA ASP A 13 -29.62 -10.65 -7.23
C ASP A 13 -28.14 -10.77 -7.60
N VAL A 14 -27.38 -9.69 -7.37
CA VAL A 14 -25.92 -9.68 -7.54
C VAL A 14 -25.34 -10.23 -6.24
N GLU A 15 -24.98 -11.50 -6.25
CA GLU A 15 -24.13 -12.08 -5.21
C GLU A 15 -22.74 -11.43 -5.29
N ASP A 16 -22.38 -10.74 -4.21
CA ASP A 16 -21.11 -10.09 -3.96
C ASP A 16 -20.04 -11.15 -3.67
N GLU A 17 -19.42 -11.69 -4.71
CA GLU A 17 -18.21 -12.50 -4.59
C GLU A 17 -16.95 -11.63 -4.68
N ASN A 18 -16.75 -10.79 -3.66
CA ASN A 18 -15.42 -10.32 -3.30
C ASN A 18 -14.63 -11.45 -2.61
N GLN A 19 -14.28 -12.49 -3.36
CA GLN A 19 -13.14 -13.34 -2.97
C GLN A 19 -11.86 -12.60 -3.37
N VAL A 20 -11.25 -11.96 -2.37
CA VAL A 20 -9.81 -11.71 -2.39
C VAL A 20 -9.16 -13.08 -2.49
N ASP A 21 -8.41 -13.31 -3.56
CA ASP A 21 -7.58 -14.50 -3.74
C ASP A 21 -6.45 -14.44 -2.69
N THR A 22 -6.76 -14.89 -1.47
CA THR A 22 -5.78 -15.30 -0.48
C THR A 22 -5.29 -16.68 -0.90
N SER A 23 -4.53 -16.75 -1.99
CA SER A 23 -3.66 -17.89 -2.21
C SER A 23 -2.66 -17.87 -1.05
N GLU A 24 -2.91 -18.70 -0.04
CA GLU A 24 -1.94 -18.93 1.03
C GLU A 24 -0.66 -19.43 0.36
N GLU A 25 0.35 -18.55 0.25
CA GLU A 25 1.68 -18.97 -0.17
C GLU A 25 2.10 -20.13 0.73
N SER A 26 2.46 -21.25 0.09
CA SER A 26 2.88 -22.44 0.81
C SER A 26 4.06 -22.07 1.72
N GLU A 27 4.11 -22.58 2.95
CA GLU A 27 5.20 -22.26 3.87
C GLU A 27 6.59 -22.59 3.28
N GLU A 28 6.65 -23.49 2.29
CA GLU A 28 7.87 -23.86 1.58
C GLU A 28 8.39 -22.78 0.61
N ASP A 29 7.52 -21.88 0.14
CA ASP A 29 7.86 -20.82 -0.83
C ASP A 29 8.27 -19.49 -0.15
N ARG A 30 8.07 -19.36 1.16
CA ARG A 30 8.36 -18.11 1.87
C ARG A 30 9.87 -17.83 1.95
N PRO A 31 10.28 -16.55 1.84
CA PRO A 31 11.69 -16.17 1.97
C PRO A 31 12.30 -16.68 3.28
N LYS A 32 13.50 -17.26 3.17
CA LYS A 32 14.23 -17.76 4.35
C LYS A 32 14.92 -16.62 5.08
N ILE A 33 14.81 -16.63 6.41
CA ILE A 33 15.43 -15.63 7.28
C ILE A 33 16.88 -16.03 7.63
N ASN A 34 17.80 -15.05 7.58
CA ASN A 34 19.13 -15.21 8.19
C ASN A 34 19.03 -14.96 9.70
N LYS A 35 18.75 -16.00 10.48
CA LYS A 35 18.57 -15.91 11.94
C LYS A 35 19.77 -15.30 12.65
N THR A 36 21.00 -15.63 12.24
CA THR A 36 22.20 -15.09 12.88
C THR A 36 22.28 -13.57 12.70
N ALA A 37 22.12 -13.09 11.46
CA ALA A 37 22.13 -11.65 11.18
C ALA A 37 20.98 -10.92 11.92
N PHE A 38 19.79 -11.51 11.97
CA PHE A 38 18.66 -10.94 12.69
C PHE A 38 18.93 -10.80 14.21
N HIS A 39 19.48 -11.84 14.85
CA HIS A 39 19.84 -11.79 16.27
C HIS A 39 20.94 -10.77 16.57
N GLU A 40 21.92 -10.63 15.69
CA GLU A 40 22.98 -9.63 15.81
C GLU A 40 22.43 -8.21 15.64
N ALA A 41 21.57 -8.01 14.63
CA ALA A 41 20.90 -6.73 14.40
C ALA A 41 20.08 -6.30 15.63
N HIS A 42 19.25 -7.19 16.19
CA HIS A 42 18.46 -6.89 17.38
C HIS A 42 19.32 -6.50 18.58
N LYS A 43 20.42 -7.24 18.84
CA LYS A 43 21.36 -6.93 19.94
C LYS A 43 22.05 -5.58 19.77
N SER A 44 22.19 -5.10 18.53
CA SER A 44 22.83 -3.82 18.23
C SER A 44 21.91 -2.61 18.47
N ILE A 45 20.59 -2.83 18.63
CA ILE A 45 19.63 -1.76 18.88
C ILE A 45 19.83 -1.22 20.30
N PRO A 46 20.20 0.07 20.47
CA PRO A 46 20.35 0.64 21.80
C PRO A 46 19.01 0.68 22.54
N ASP A 47 19.00 0.30 23.83
CA ASP A 47 17.77 0.32 24.63
C ASP A 47 17.10 1.70 24.72
N SER A 48 17.88 2.79 24.58
CA SER A 48 17.37 4.16 24.54
C SER A 48 16.59 4.50 23.27
N SER A 49 16.76 3.70 22.21
CA SER A 49 16.13 3.91 20.90
C SER A 49 14.90 3.04 20.70
N LYS A 50 14.66 2.06 21.59
CA LYS A 50 13.52 1.15 21.51
C LYS A 50 12.23 1.83 21.97
N MET A 51 11.11 1.47 21.35
CA MET A 51 9.80 1.96 21.75
C MET A 51 9.36 1.28 23.06
N ARG A 52 9.16 2.10 24.09
CA ARG A 52 8.60 1.66 25.38
C ARG A 52 7.15 2.11 25.52
N LEU A 53 6.26 1.15 25.79
CA LEU A 53 4.87 1.42 26.11
C LEU A 53 4.73 1.93 27.55
N SER A 54 3.59 2.55 27.86
CA SER A 54 3.26 3.06 29.19
C SER A 54 3.29 1.98 30.29
N THR A 55 3.08 0.71 29.92
CA THR A 55 3.21 -0.46 30.81
C THR A 55 4.65 -0.85 31.12
N GLY A 56 5.63 -0.24 30.45
CA GLY A 56 7.05 -0.57 30.52
C GLY A 56 7.51 -1.61 29.51
N LYS A 57 6.57 -2.28 28.81
CA LYS A 57 6.83 -3.26 27.75
C LYS A 57 7.60 -2.60 26.59
N ILE A 58 8.60 -3.30 26.06
CA ILE A 58 9.42 -2.85 24.93
C ILE A 58 8.94 -3.56 23.67
N VAL A 59 8.54 -2.81 22.65
CA VAL A 59 7.88 -3.33 21.45
C VAL A 59 8.82 -4.24 20.64
N GLU A 60 10.04 -3.78 20.41
CA GLU A 60 11.04 -4.50 19.62
C GLU A 60 11.42 -5.83 20.27
N ASP A 61 11.49 -5.89 21.60
CA ASP A 61 11.81 -7.12 22.34
C ASP A 61 10.66 -8.13 22.23
N VAL A 62 9.41 -7.67 22.29
CA VAL A 62 8.21 -8.51 22.12
C VAL A 62 8.15 -9.11 20.72
N LEU A 63 8.36 -8.28 19.68
CA LEU A 63 8.39 -8.74 18.30
C LEU A 63 9.56 -9.69 18.05
N PHE A 64 10.73 -9.39 18.61
CA PHE A 64 11.89 -10.27 18.54
C PHE A 64 11.59 -11.64 19.15
N ASP A 65 11.08 -11.70 20.38
CA ASP A 65 10.78 -12.97 21.05
C ASP A 65 9.71 -13.79 20.32
N PHE A 66 8.74 -13.13 19.67
CA PHE A 66 7.75 -13.77 18.83
C PHE A 66 8.38 -14.45 17.60
N CYS A 67 9.20 -13.74 16.82
CA CYS A 67 9.64 -14.24 15.51
C CYS A 67 11.06 -14.85 15.46
N ARG A 68 11.90 -14.66 16.48
CA ARG A 68 13.34 -15.01 16.49
C ARG A 68 13.73 -16.44 16.10
N ASN A 69 12.79 -17.37 16.14
CA ASN A 69 13.02 -18.78 15.82
C ASN A 69 12.26 -19.25 14.58
N MET A 70 11.41 -18.41 13.96
CA MET A 70 10.67 -18.74 12.74
C MET A 70 11.64 -19.05 11.59
N ASP A 71 11.30 -20.02 10.75
CA ASP A 71 12.14 -20.44 9.61
C ASP A 71 11.93 -19.57 8.37
N TYR A 72 10.83 -18.83 8.33
CA TYR A 72 10.46 -17.92 7.26
C TYR A 72 10.45 -16.46 7.73
N GLU A 73 10.55 -15.56 6.76
CA GLU A 73 10.45 -14.13 6.99
C GLU A 73 9.01 -13.71 7.31
N HIS A 74 8.83 -13.16 8.52
CA HIS A 74 7.65 -12.44 8.98
C HIS A 74 7.92 -10.93 9.06
N HIS A 75 6.91 -10.08 8.83
CA HIS A 75 7.00 -8.61 9.00
C HIS A 75 7.64 -8.16 10.34
N ALA A 76 7.46 -8.93 11.41
CA ALA A 76 8.05 -8.67 12.73
C ALA A 76 9.59 -8.69 12.73
N HIS A 77 10.24 -9.38 11.78
CA HIS A 77 11.70 -9.34 11.63
C HIS A 77 12.23 -7.97 11.21
N SER A 78 11.39 -7.14 10.61
CA SER A 78 11.70 -5.75 10.27
C SER A 78 11.08 -4.75 11.27
N TYR A 79 10.59 -5.24 12.42
CA TYR A 79 9.87 -4.45 13.43
C TYR A 79 8.65 -3.70 12.87
N ILE A 80 8.05 -4.24 11.81
CA ILE A 80 6.81 -3.73 11.24
C ILE A 80 5.65 -4.39 11.96
N ILE A 81 4.71 -3.58 12.44
CA ILE A 81 3.47 -4.04 13.07
C ILE A 81 2.40 -4.05 12.00
N ASP A 82 2.01 -5.25 11.57
CA ASP A 82 0.80 -5.43 10.79
C ASP A 82 -0.41 -5.34 11.74
N CYS A 83 -1.32 -4.40 11.45
CA CYS A 83 -2.51 -4.16 12.27
C CYS A 83 -3.60 -5.21 12.06
N ASP A 84 -3.55 -5.94 10.94
CA ASP A 84 -4.52 -6.98 10.57
C ASP A 84 -4.06 -8.38 11.03
N ASP A 85 -2.81 -8.51 11.49
CA ASP A 85 -2.26 -9.74 12.04
C ASP A 85 -2.77 -10.01 13.47
N ALA A 86 -3.61 -11.05 13.58
CA ALA A 86 -4.22 -11.46 14.84
C ALA A 86 -3.21 -12.00 15.86
N GLU A 87 -2.13 -12.67 15.42
CA GLU A 87 -1.10 -13.20 16.30
C GLU A 87 -0.30 -12.06 16.92
N ILE A 88 0.11 -11.08 16.10
CA ILE A 88 0.79 -9.86 16.57
C ILE A 88 -0.08 -9.09 17.57
N LYS A 89 -1.36 -8.90 17.25
CA LYS A 89 -2.29 -8.21 18.14
C LYS A 89 -2.44 -8.92 19.50
N SER A 90 -2.38 -10.25 19.52
CA SER A 90 -2.51 -11.05 20.74
C SER A 90 -1.33 -10.91 21.71
N LEU A 91 -0.17 -10.38 21.25
CA LEU A 91 1.01 -10.12 22.08
C LEU A 91 0.82 -8.94 23.06
N TYR A 92 -0.23 -8.13 22.85
CA TYR A 92 -0.49 -6.89 23.56
C TYR A 92 -1.85 -6.93 24.27
N THR A 93 -1.94 -6.24 25.40
CA THR A 93 -3.25 -5.96 26.01
C THR A 93 -4.02 -4.95 25.17
N GLU A 94 -5.33 -4.82 25.39
CA GLU A 94 -6.14 -3.82 24.68
C GLU A 94 -5.62 -2.38 24.86
N THR A 95 -5.12 -2.05 26.06
CA THR A 95 -4.55 -0.73 26.35
C THR A 95 -3.21 -0.51 25.64
N GLU A 96 -2.34 -1.53 25.63
CA GLU A 96 -1.06 -1.49 24.92
C GLU A 96 -1.27 -1.37 23.41
N TRP A 97 -2.22 -2.11 22.86
CA TRP A 97 -2.57 -2.05 21.45
C TRP A 97 -3.07 -0.67 21.03
N LYS A 98 -3.97 -0.07 21.82
CA LYS A 98 -4.46 1.31 21.57
C LYS A 98 -3.34 2.34 21.62
N GLU A 99 -2.33 2.15 22.47
CA GLU A 99 -1.15 3.01 22.54
C GLU A 99 -0.20 2.81 21.33
N LEU A 100 -0.10 1.56 20.87
CA LEU A 100 0.76 1.16 19.75
C LEU A 100 0.28 1.75 18.42
N ILE A 101 -1.01 1.62 18.13
CA ILE A 101 -1.62 2.08 16.87
C ILE A 101 -2.00 3.57 16.88
N LYS A 102 -1.75 4.27 17.99
CA LYS A 102 -2.04 5.70 18.08
C LYS A 102 -1.14 6.44 17.11
N ASP A 103 -1.73 7.28 16.27
CA ASP A 103 -0.96 8.19 15.42
C ASP A 103 -0.11 9.15 16.28
N ARG A 104 1.21 8.98 16.20
CA ARG A 104 2.20 9.81 16.91
C ARG A 104 2.76 10.91 16.03
N LEU A 105 2.68 10.75 14.71
CA LEU A 105 3.26 11.66 13.74
C LEU A 105 2.28 12.77 13.36
N GLY A 106 0.98 12.58 13.63
CA GLY A 106 -0.06 13.53 13.27
C GLY A 106 -0.16 13.65 11.76
N LEU A 107 -0.03 12.52 11.06
CA LEU A 107 -0.07 12.52 9.61
C LEU A 107 -1.44 13.02 9.15
N PRO A 108 -1.50 13.89 8.14
CA PRO A 108 -2.79 14.36 7.63
C PRO A 108 -3.60 13.17 7.15
N ILE A 109 -4.87 13.12 7.56
CA ILE A 109 -5.82 12.13 7.05
C ILE A 109 -5.90 12.33 5.54
N ASN A 110 -5.75 11.24 4.77
CA ASN A 110 -5.85 11.29 3.32
C ASN A 110 -7.18 11.97 2.93
N PRO A 111 -7.15 13.12 2.22
CA PRO A 111 -8.37 13.83 1.89
C PRO A 111 -9.34 12.91 1.15
N ALA A 112 -10.61 12.86 1.58
CA ALA A 112 -11.59 11.92 1.04
C ALA A 112 -11.73 11.99 -0.49
N HIS A 113 -11.50 13.17 -1.08
CA HIS A 113 -11.54 13.37 -2.54
C HIS A 113 -10.36 12.68 -3.25
N ILE A 114 -9.16 12.67 -2.67
CA ILE A 114 -7.99 11.95 -3.19
C ILE A 114 -8.21 10.45 -3.13
N ALA A 115 -8.69 9.94 -1.99
CA ALA A 115 -9.03 8.53 -1.84
C ALA A 115 -10.10 8.08 -2.86
N LYS A 116 -11.13 8.91 -3.06
CA LYS A 116 -12.16 8.68 -4.08
C LYS A 116 -11.60 8.71 -5.50
N GLU A 117 -10.61 9.56 -5.78
CA GLU A 117 -9.98 9.59 -7.09
C GLU A 117 -9.14 8.33 -7.33
N LEU A 118 -8.28 7.97 -6.39
CA LEU A 118 -7.42 6.78 -6.48
C LEU A 118 -8.21 5.48 -6.64
N SER A 119 -9.37 5.37 -5.99
CA SER A 119 -10.22 4.17 -6.11
C SER A 119 -10.73 3.93 -7.53
N LYS A 120 -10.82 4.95 -8.38
CA LYS A 120 -11.19 4.78 -9.80
C LYS A 120 -10.19 3.89 -10.56
N TYR A 121 -8.93 3.89 -10.13
CA TYR A 121 -7.83 3.19 -10.77
C TYR A 121 -7.58 1.79 -10.20
N ALA A 122 -8.30 1.39 -9.14
CA ALA A 122 -8.28 0.02 -8.62
C ALA A 122 -8.96 -0.94 -9.61
N LYS A 123 -8.24 -1.31 -10.68
CA LYS A 123 -8.69 -2.19 -11.75
C LYS A 123 -8.05 -3.56 -11.64
N LYS A 124 -8.79 -4.60 -12.02
CA LYS A 124 -8.32 -5.99 -11.95
C LYS A 124 -7.34 -6.32 -13.07
N THR A 125 -7.40 -5.61 -14.19
CA THR A 125 -6.54 -5.87 -15.35
C THR A 125 -5.77 -4.63 -15.80
N LEU A 126 -4.58 -4.86 -16.36
CA LEU A 126 -3.76 -3.79 -16.93
C LEU A 126 -4.45 -3.07 -18.10
N ARG A 127 -5.27 -3.79 -18.88
CA ARG A 127 -6.08 -3.20 -19.96
C ARG A 127 -7.10 -2.19 -19.44
N GLU A 128 -7.81 -2.53 -18.37
CA GLU A 128 -8.78 -1.61 -17.75
C GLU A 128 -8.07 -0.42 -17.11
N LEU A 129 -6.92 -0.65 -16.46
CA LEU A 129 -6.09 0.41 -15.93
C LEU A 129 -5.65 1.37 -17.05
N ARG A 130 -5.18 0.83 -18.18
CA ARG A 130 -4.80 1.60 -19.38
C ARG A 130 -5.96 2.43 -19.91
N GLN A 131 -7.18 1.91 -19.91
CA GLN A 131 -8.34 2.68 -20.36
C GLN A 131 -8.62 3.86 -19.42
N ILE A 132 -8.65 3.63 -18.10
CA ILE A 132 -8.98 4.70 -17.15
C ILE A 132 -7.89 5.77 -17.05
N VAL A 133 -6.60 5.41 -17.11
CA VAL A 133 -5.50 6.40 -17.11
C VAL A 133 -5.43 7.25 -18.39
N MET A 134 -6.13 6.82 -19.46
CA MET A 134 -6.25 7.56 -20.73
C MET A 134 -7.45 8.50 -20.76
N THR A 135 -8.43 8.31 -19.88
CA THR A 135 -9.57 9.24 -19.73
C THR A 135 -9.07 10.57 -19.15
N PRO A 136 -9.34 11.72 -19.80
CA PRO A 136 -8.97 13.03 -19.27
C PRO A 136 -9.50 13.26 -17.86
N TYR A 137 -8.66 13.75 -16.95
CA TYR A 137 -9.08 14.15 -15.60
C TYR A 137 -9.74 15.54 -15.61
N LEU A 138 -9.35 16.40 -16.57
CA LEU A 138 -9.88 17.73 -16.80
C LEU A 138 -10.80 17.71 -18.03
N GLN A 139 -11.91 18.44 -17.98
CA GLN A 139 -12.84 18.57 -19.11
C GLN A 139 -12.28 19.54 -20.15
N ASP A 140 -12.62 19.33 -21.43
CA ASP A 140 -12.02 20.06 -22.57
C ASP A 140 -12.22 21.59 -22.54
N ASP A 141 -13.23 22.07 -21.82
CA ASP A 141 -13.61 23.49 -21.70
C ASP A 141 -13.13 24.16 -20.40
N ILE A 142 -12.40 23.43 -19.55
CA ILE A 142 -11.90 23.95 -18.27
C ILE A 142 -10.40 24.28 -18.41
N GLU A 143 -10.04 25.52 -18.08
CA GLU A 143 -8.63 25.91 -17.97
C GLU A 143 -7.98 25.33 -16.71
N TYR A 144 -6.72 24.91 -16.84
CA TYR A 144 -5.96 24.37 -15.72
C TYR A 144 -5.70 25.44 -14.65
N ASP A 145 -6.04 25.10 -13.41
CA ASP A 145 -5.75 25.86 -12.20
C ASP A 145 -4.92 25.01 -11.23
N ALA A 146 -3.74 25.49 -10.87
CA ALA A 146 -2.77 24.74 -10.06
C ALA A 146 -3.23 24.52 -8.60
N GLN A 147 -4.15 25.34 -8.06
CA GLN A 147 -4.65 25.13 -6.70
C GLN A 147 -5.75 24.08 -6.65
N GLN A 148 -6.47 23.87 -7.75
CA GLN A 148 -7.60 22.95 -7.82
C GLN A 148 -7.25 21.62 -8.48
N HIS A 149 -6.36 21.62 -9.47
CA HIS A 149 -6.18 20.50 -10.40
C HIS A 149 -4.86 19.76 -10.24
N TYR A 150 -3.91 20.31 -9.46
CA TYR A 150 -2.57 19.75 -9.32
C TYR A 150 -2.58 18.29 -8.83
N ASP A 151 -3.34 17.99 -7.77
CA ASP A 151 -3.39 16.64 -7.21
C ASP A 151 -3.96 15.62 -8.22
N MET A 152 -4.98 16.02 -8.99
CA MET A 152 -5.60 15.16 -10.01
C MET A 152 -4.65 14.89 -11.18
N GLU A 153 -3.94 15.93 -11.64
CA GLU A 153 -2.91 15.81 -12.67
C GLU A 153 -1.78 14.88 -12.22
N TRP A 154 -1.32 15.05 -10.98
CA TRP A 154 -0.28 14.20 -10.39
C TRP A 154 -0.73 12.75 -10.28
N ILE A 155 -1.94 12.47 -9.78
CA ILE A 155 -2.51 11.11 -9.70
C ILE A 155 -2.50 10.46 -11.09
N GLN A 156 -3.05 11.16 -12.09
CA GLN A 156 -3.15 10.62 -13.45
C GLN A 156 -1.76 10.36 -14.05
N THR A 157 -0.82 11.29 -13.88
CA THR A 157 0.55 11.17 -14.40
C THR A 157 1.30 10.02 -13.74
N SER A 158 1.17 9.86 -12.42
CA SER A 158 1.80 8.80 -11.65
C SER A 158 1.29 7.43 -12.08
N LEU A 159 -0.03 7.27 -12.16
CA LEU A 159 -0.65 6.01 -12.54
C LEU A 159 -0.41 5.66 -14.01
N ARG A 160 -0.34 6.65 -14.91
CA ARG A 160 0.06 6.43 -16.30
C ARG A 160 1.52 5.98 -16.38
N THR A 161 2.41 6.56 -15.60
CA THR A 161 3.83 6.15 -15.54
C THR A 161 3.96 4.70 -15.05
N LEU A 162 3.26 4.36 -13.97
CA LEU A 162 3.24 3.01 -13.45
C LEU A 162 2.66 2.01 -14.47
N THR A 163 1.57 2.37 -15.16
CA THR A 163 0.98 1.56 -16.25
C THR A 163 1.99 1.31 -17.36
N ASN A 164 2.76 2.32 -17.75
CA ASN A 164 3.81 2.17 -18.77
C ASN A 164 4.92 1.23 -18.30
N LEU A 165 5.31 1.25 -17.02
CA LEU A 165 6.31 0.33 -16.48
C LEU A 165 5.83 -1.13 -16.50
N TYR A 166 4.56 -1.37 -16.21
CA TYR A 166 3.95 -2.70 -16.30
C TYR A 166 3.84 -3.22 -17.74
N GLU A 167 3.48 -2.35 -18.69
CA GLU A 167 3.34 -2.73 -20.11
C GLU A 167 4.67 -2.79 -20.87
N ASN A 168 5.76 -2.33 -20.27
CA ASN A 168 7.06 -2.30 -20.92
C ASN A 168 7.54 -3.74 -21.23
N THR A 169 7.81 -4.00 -22.50
CA THR A 169 8.21 -5.31 -23.03
C THR A 169 9.55 -5.81 -22.50
N ASP A 170 10.40 -4.92 -21.99
CA ASP A 170 11.69 -5.27 -21.37
C ASP A 170 11.54 -5.65 -19.89
N HIS A 171 10.30 -5.69 -19.37
CA HIS A 171 9.94 -6.06 -18.01
C HIS A 171 10.83 -5.41 -16.93
N PRO A 172 10.95 -4.07 -16.92
CA PRO A 172 11.87 -3.37 -16.04
C PRO A 172 11.60 -3.68 -14.56
N LEU A 173 10.35 -3.82 -14.14
CA LEU A 173 10.02 -4.09 -12.73
C LEU A 173 10.45 -5.49 -12.25
N ALA A 174 10.62 -6.46 -13.15
CA ALA A 174 11.00 -7.83 -12.80
C ALA A 174 12.53 -8.06 -12.80
N ARG A 175 13.30 -7.05 -13.19
CA ARG A 175 14.75 -7.14 -13.27
C ARG A 175 15.42 -6.74 -11.97
N SER A 176 16.61 -7.27 -11.73
CA SER A 176 17.49 -6.74 -10.70
C SER A 176 17.96 -5.34 -11.07
N HIS A 177 17.79 -4.39 -10.14
CA HIS A 177 18.27 -3.02 -10.28
C HIS A 177 19.00 -2.55 -9.03
N TYR A 178 19.82 -1.52 -9.19
CA TYR A 178 20.27 -0.71 -8.06
C TYR A 178 19.08 0.08 -7.49
N GLU A 179 19.12 0.35 -6.19
CA GLU A 179 18.12 1.16 -5.49
C GLU A 179 17.83 2.49 -6.21
N ASP A 180 18.89 3.15 -6.71
CA ASP A 180 18.81 4.41 -7.47
C ASP A 180 17.85 4.35 -8.68
N TRP A 181 17.73 3.19 -9.33
CA TRP A 181 16.81 3.04 -10.44
C TRP A 181 15.36 3.17 -9.96
N PHE A 182 15.01 2.53 -8.85
CA PHE A 182 13.68 2.66 -8.25
C PHE A 182 13.45 4.09 -7.77
N THR A 183 14.48 4.75 -7.21
CA THR A 183 14.43 6.15 -6.82
C THR A 183 14.03 7.05 -7.99
N VAL A 184 14.60 6.86 -9.18
CA VAL A 184 14.28 7.70 -10.34
C VAL A 184 13.00 7.25 -11.05
N ALA A 185 12.88 5.96 -11.35
CA ALA A 185 11.84 5.42 -12.21
C ALA A 185 10.49 5.25 -11.51
N LEU A 186 10.48 5.01 -10.20
CA LEU A 186 9.26 4.79 -9.41
C LEU A 186 9.03 5.92 -8.40
N PHE A 187 9.93 6.12 -7.44
CA PHE A 187 9.73 7.11 -6.39
C PHE A 187 9.67 8.55 -6.93
N GLY A 188 10.61 8.92 -7.81
CA GLY A 188 10.67 10.25 -8.40
C GLY A 188 9.44 10.59 -9.23
N SER A 189 8.93 9.60 -9.96
CA SER A 189 7.78 9.78 -10.87
C SER A 189 6.43 9.68 -10.15
N CYS A 190 6.32 8.80 -9.15
CA CYS A 190 5.05 8.47 -8.53
C CYS A 190 4.87 9.02 -7.11
N ILE A 191 5.93 9.38 -6.39
CA ILE A 191 5.87 9.74 -4.96
C ILE A 191 6.43 11.14 -4.71
N ASP A 192 7.65 11.43 -5.17
CA ASP A 192 8.32 12.70 -4.88
C ASP A 192 7.58 13.91 -5.45
N PHE A 193 6.92 13.75 -6.60
CA PHE A 193 6.14 14.82 -7.24
C PHE A 193 4.95 15.28 -6.37
N CYS A 194 4.36 14.38 -5.57
CA CYS A 194 3.32 14.69 -4.59
C CYS A 194 3.86 15.61 -3.48
N MET A 195 5.09 15.36 -3.04
CA MET A 195 5.66 15.97 -1.84
C MET A 195 6.33 17.33 -2.11
N ARG A 196 6.44 17.77 -3.37
CA ARG A 196 7.04 19.08 -3.73
C ARG A 196 6.33 20.28 -3.11
N TYR A 197 5.07 20.15 -2.71
CA TYR A 197 4.30 21.21 -2.06
C TYR A 197 4.32 21.15 -0.53
N ALA A 198 4.78 20.05 0.08
CA ALA A 198 4.79 19.88 1.53
C ALA A 198 5.80 20.79 2.27
N VAL A 199 6.67 21.50 1.54
CA VAL A 199 7.70 22.41 2.11
C VAL A 199 7.26 23.89 2.07
N ARG A 200 6.02 24.20 1.68
CA ARG A 200 5.50 25.58 1.67
C ARG A 200 4.44 25.83 2.74
N ASN A 201 4.82 25.69 4.02
CA ASN A 201 4.09 26.27 5.15
C ASN A 201 5.09 26.88 6.14
#